data_AF-A0A6V7KZA5-F1
#
_entry.id   AF-A0A6V7KZA5-F1
#
_cell.length_a   1.000
_cell.length_b   1.000
_cell.length_c   1.000
_cell.angle_alpha   90.00
_cell.angle_beta   90.00
_cell.angle_gamma   90.00
#
_symmetry.space_group_name_H-M   'P 1'
#
loop_
_entity.id
_entity.type
_entity.pdbx_description
1 polymer ?
#
loop_
_entity_poly.entity_id
_entity_poly.type
_entity_poly.pdbx_seq_one_letter_code
_entity_poly.pdbx_strand_id
1 'polypeptide(L)'
;LFGTKCDKCSQSFNKNDLVMRAKTKIYHKECFRCSACMRKLETGDQFALRHDGLFCRHDHDILESGKFCTGAVDGTGNENNNNAALTNNNHHLQANDGSLS
;
A
#
# COMPACT_ATOMS: atom_id res chain seq x y z
N LEU A 1 -24.84 -27.52 9.36
CA LEU A 1 -24.72 -26.22 10.06
C LEU A 1 -24.29 -25.16 9.03
N PHE A 2 -25.23 -24.35 8.51
CA PHE A 2 -24.91 -23.26 7.58
C PHE A 2 -24.72 -21.95 8.36
N GLY A 3 -23.60 -21.87 9.08
CA GLY A 3 -23.23 -20.67 9.81
C GLY A 3 -22.55 -19.66 8.90
N THR A 4 -22.92 -18.38 9.04
CA THR A 4 -22.17 -17.25 8.50
C THR A 4 -20.73 -17.32 9.02
N LYS A 5 -19.75 -17.38 8.11
CA LYS A 5 -18.31 -17.43 8.42
C LYS A 5 -17.57 -16.33 7.67
N CYS A 6 -16.44 -15.90 8.22
CA CYS A 6 -15.60 -14.90 7.60
C CYS A 6 -15.00 -15.44 6.30
N ASP A 7 -15.18 -14.75 5.19
CA ASP A 7 -14.70 -15.23 3.88
C ASP A 7 -13.15 -15.13 3.76
N LYS A 8 -12.50 -14.34 4.62
CA LYS A 8 -11.03 -14.19 4.65
C LYS A 8 -10.33 -15.24 5.51
N CYS A 9 -10.81 -15.47 6.73
CA CYS A 9 -10.16 -16.39 7.68
C CYS A 9 -10.93 -17.71 7.88
N SER A 10 -12.09 -17.87 7.25
CA SER A 10 -12.98 -19.04 7.37
C SER A 10 -13.50 -19.34 8.79
N GLN A 11 -13.22 -18.48 9.77
CA GLN A 11 -13.69 -18.63 11.14
C GLN A 11 -15.13 -18.13 11.32
N SER A 12 -15.83 -18.74 12.26
CA SER A 12 -17.15 -18.31 12.73
C SER A 12 -17.06 -17.07 13.63
N PHE A 13 -18.11 -16.25 13.59
CA PHE A 13 -18.21 -15.03 14.39
C PHE A 13 -18.68 -15.32 15.82
N ASN A 14 -18.05 -14.67 16.81
CA ASN A 14 -18.51 -14.67 18.19
C ASN A 14 -19.55 -13.56 18.46
N LYS A 15 -20.20 -13.61 19.63
CA LYS A 15 -21.19 -12.59 20.05
C LYS A 15 -20.62 -11.16 20.13
N ASN A 16 -19.31 -11.03 20.38
CA ASN A 16 -18.64 -9.73 20.47
C ASN A 16 -17.94 -9.32 19.16
N ASP A 17 -17.96 -10.16 18.13
CA ASP A 17 -17.26 -9.88 16.89
C ASP A 17 -18.04 -8.88 16.03
N LEU A 18 -17.35 -7.80 15.67
CA LEU A 18 -17.87 -6.85 14.69
C LEU A 18 -17.66 -7.41 13.28
N VAL A 19 -18.72 -7.40 12.49
CA VAL A 19 -18.73 -7.93 11.13
C VAL A 19 -18.86 -6.81 10.11
N MET A 20 -18.16 -6.95 8.99
CA MET A 20 -18.33 -6.10 7.82
C MET A 20 -18.95 -6.93 6.70
N ARG A 21 -19.97 -6.37 6.06
CA ARG A 21 -20.68 -6.99 4.95
C ARG A 21 -20.31 -6.26 3.66
N ALA A 22 -19.81 -7.01 2.68
CA ALA A 22 -19.53 -6.50 1.35
C ALA A 22 -20.28 -7.32 0.31
N LYS A 23 -21.32 -6.72 -0.28
CA LYS A 23 -22.26 -7.40 -1.19
C LYS A 23 -22.80 -8.70 -0.55
N THR A 24 -22.31 -9.86 -1.01
CA THR A 24 -22.73 -11.20 -0.58
C THR A 24 -21.77 -11.86 0.41
N LYS A 25 -20.63 -11.22 0.71
CA LYS A 25 -19.56 -11.75 1.55
C LYS A 25 -19.54 -11.08 2.92
N ILE A 26 -19.11 -11.82 3.95
CA ILE A 26 -19.08 -11.37 5.34
C ILE A 26 -17.68 -11.59 5.88
N TYR A 27 -17.16 -10.60 6.59
CA TYR A 27 -15.79 -10.57 7.10
C TYR A 27 -15.79 -10.06 8.53
N HIS A 28 -14.78 -10.43 9.32
CA HIS A 28 -14.51 -9.70 10.57
C HIS A 28 -14.10 -8.27 10.23
N LYS A 29 -14.42 -7.32 11.11
CA LYS A 29 -13.91 -5.94 11.03
C LYS A 29 -12.38 -5.93 10.90
N GLU A 30 -11.73 -6.82 11.65
CA GLU A 30 -10.29 -7.02 11.57
C GLU A 30 -9.82 -7.70 10.29
N CYS A 31 -10.66 -8.47 9.59
CA CYS A 31 -10.30 -9.16 8.35
C CYS A 31 -10.59 -8.32 7.10
N PHE A 32 -11.31 -7.20 7.23
CA PHE A 32 -11.69 -6.33 6.13
C PHE A 32 -10.49 -5.47 5.70
N ARG A 33 -9.60 -6.06 4.89
CA ARG A 33 -8.33 -5.46 4.47
C ARG A 33 -8.10 -5.65 2.98
N CYS A 34 -7.38 -4.70 2.38
CA CYS A 34 -6.92 -4.82 1.00
C CYS A 34 -6.05 -6.08 0.82
N SER A 35 -6.30 -6.89 -0.20
CA SER A 35 -5.47 -8.06 -0.52
C SER A 35 -4.10 -7.70 -1.11
N ALA A 36 -3.94 -6.50 -1.68
CA ALA A 36 -2.67 -6.03 -2.24
C ALA A 36 -1.77 -5.38 -1.18
N CYS A 37 -2.24 -4.30 -0.53
CA CYS A 37 -1.44 -3.55 0.45
C CYS A 37 -1.70 -3.92 1.91
N MET A 38 -2.59 -4.87 2.21
CA MET A 38 -2.94 -5.30 3.57
C MET A 38 -3.52 -4.21 4.50
N ARG A 39 -3.81 -3.01 3.97
CA ARG A 39 -4.43 -1.90 4.71
C ARG A 39 -5.84 -2.27 5.17
N LYS A 40 -6.17 -1.99 6.44
CA LYS A 40 -7.54 -2.11 6.96
C LYS A 40 -8.45 -1.10 6.24
N LEU A 41 -9.61 -1.56 5.79
CA LEU A 41 -10.62 -0.72 5.14
C LEU A 41 -11.72 -0.46 6.17
N GLU A 42 -12.02 0.80 6.45
CA GLU A 42 -13.00 1.16 7.46
C GLU A 42 -14.31 1.65 6.84
N THR A 43 -15.34 1.81 7.67
CA THR A 43 -16.60 2.39 7.23
C THR A 43 -16.37 3.83 6.79
N GLY A 44 -16.67 4.13 5.53
CA GLY A 44 -16.42 5.44 4.90
C GLY A 44 -15.28 5.40 3.89
N ASP A 45 -14.40 4.40 3.93
CA ASP A 45 -13.39 4.21 2.90
C ASP A 45 -13.99 3.70 1.60
N GLN A 46 -13.40 4.14 0.50
CA GLN A 46 -13.71 3.63 -0.84
C GLN A 46 -12.89 2.37 -1.10
N PHE A 47 -13.60 1.28 -1.36
CA PHE A 47 -13.02 -0.02 -1.68
C PHE A 47 -13.75 -0.66 -2.86
N ALA A 48 -13.08 -1.61 -3.50
CA ALA A 48 -13.64 -2.44 -4.54
C ALA A 48 -13.62 -3.91 -4.12
N LEU A 49 -14.72 -4.60 -4.38
CA LEU A 49 -14.84 -6.05 -4.20
C LEU A 49 -14.73 -6.73 -5.57
N ARG A 50 -13.66 -7.49 -5.77
CA ARG A 50 -13.40 -8.32 -6.96
C ARG A 50 -13.45 -9.81 -6.58
N HIS A 51 -13.25 -10.69 -7.56
CA HIS A 51 -13.17 -12.14 -7.32
C HIS A 51 -11.99 -12.51 -6.40
N ASP A 52 -10.84 -11.83 -6.55
CA ASP A 52 -9.63 -12.00 -5.73
C ASP A 52 -9.70 -11.34 -4.34
N GLY A 53 -10.83 -10.69 -4.00
CA GLY A 53 -11.08 -10.12 -2.68
C GLY A 53 -11.27 -8.60 -2.67
N LEU A 54 -10.90 -7.99 -1.55
CA LEU A 54 -11.08 -6.55 -1.28
C LEU A 54 -9.85 -5.78 -1.72
N PHE A 55 -10.06 -4.66 -2.42
CA PHE A 55 -9.00 -3.77 -2.87
C PHE A 55 -9.32 -2.34 -2.44
N CYS A 56 -8.32 -1.60 -1.96
CA CYS A 56 -8.51 -0.18 -1.67
C CYS A 56 -8.60 0.61 -2.99
N ARG A 57 -9.13 1.84 -2.94
CA ARG A 57 -9.24 2.72 -4.12
C ARG A 57 -7.94 2.81 -4.93
N HIS A 58 -6.79 2.92 -4.25
CA HIS A 58 -5.49 3.06 -4.90
C HIS A 58 -5.09 1.80 -5.69
N ASP A 59 -5.07 0.64 -5.04
CA ASP A 59 -4.74 -0.63 -5.71
C ASP A 59 -5.76 -0.97 -6.81
N HIS A 60 -7.04 -0.65 -6.57
CA HIS A 60 -8.08 -0.85 -7.56
C HIS A 60 -7.85 -0.02 -8.83
N ASP A 61 -7.50 1.26 -8.69
CA ASP A 61 -7.21 2.16 -9.80
C ASP A 61 -5.98 1.69 -10.60
N ILE A 62 -4.94 1.22 -9.91
CA ILE A 62 -3.72 0.66 -10.52
C ILE A 62 -4.05 -0.60 -11.32
N LEU A 63 -4.84 -1.51 -10.75
CA LEU A 63 -5.27 -2.74 -11.41
C LEU A 63 -6.12 -2.45 -12.65
N GLU A 64 -6.97 -1.42 -12.59
CA GLU A 64 -7.82 -1.01 -13.71
C GLU A 64 -7.04 -0.26 -14.80
N SER A 65 -6.01 0.50 -14.42
CA SER A 65 -5.12 1.22 -15.34
C SER A 65 -3.99 0.36 -15.93
N GLY A 66 -3.86 -0.90 -15.53
CA GLY A 66 -2.87 -1.84 -16.09
C GLY A 66 -1.41 -1.46 -15.85
N LYS A 67 -1.11 -0.51 -14.94
CA LYS A 67 0.28 -0.19 -14.54
C LYS A 67 0.75 -1.18 -13.48
N PHE A 68 1.10 -2.39 -13.92
CA PHE A 68 1.80 -3.36 -13.08
C PHE A 68 3.28 -2.99 -13.01
N CYS A 69 3.65 -2.09 -12.11
CA CYS A 69 5.04 -1.96 -11.67
C CYS A 69 5.18 -2.89 -10.46
N THR A 70 5.69 -4.09 -10.67
CA THR A 70 6.08 -5.00 -9.60
C THR A 70 7.04 -4.28 -8.66
N GLY A 71 6.61 -4.03 -7.43
CA GLY A 71 7.40 -3.34 -6.41
C GLY A 71 6.82 -3.63 -5.04
N ALA A 72 7.15 -4.79 -4.51
CA ALA A 72 6.97 -5.07 -3.09
C ALA A 72 7.81 -4.10 -2.25
N VAL A 73 7.30 -3.84 -1.04
CA VAL A 73 7.93 -3.21 0.14
C VAL A 73 8.21 -1.70 0.07
N ASP A 74 7.37 -0.91 0.74
CA ASP A 74 7.82 -0.29 1.99
C ASP A 74 6.63 0.03 2.90
N GLY A 75 6.58 -0.67 4.02
CA GLY A 75 5.81 -0.25 5.17
C GLY A 75 6.80 0.33 6.17
N THR A 76 7.07 1.63 6.07
CA THR A 76 7.64 2.39 7.19
C THR A 76 6.99 3.76 7.23
N GLY A 77 6.38 4.08 8.37
CA GLY A 77 5.79 5.38 8.62
C GLY A 77 6.85 6.47 8.79
N ASN A 78 6.43 7.70 8.52
CA ASN A 78 6.87 8.94 9.15
C ASN A 78 8.38 9.13 9.41
N GLU A 79 9.08 9.81 8.49
CA GLU A 79 10.32 10.51 8.80
C GLU A 79 10.32 11.91 8.18
N ASN A 80 9.81 12.87 8.96
CA ASN A 80 10.14 14.27 8.76
C ASN A 80 11.56 14.48 9.31
N ASN A 81 12.56 14.78 8.47
CA ASN A 81 13.69 15.61 8.91
C ASN A 81 14.43 16.25 7.73
N ASN A 82 14.54 17.57 7.81
CA ASN A 82 15.36 18.41 6.97
C ASN A 82 16.81 18.40 7.51
N ASN A 83 17.78 17.87 6.77
CA ASN A 83 19.15 18.42 6.68
C ASN A 83 20.10 17.48 5.91
N ALA A 84 20.49 17.89 4.70
CA ALA A 84 21.79 17.47 4.17
C ALA A 84 22.32 18.59 3.28
N ALA A 85 23.35 19.25 3.81
CA ALA A 85 24.05 20.38 3.23
C ALA A 85 24.58 20.07 1.82
N LEU A 86 24.01 20.73 0.81
CA LEU A 86 24.63 20.91 -0.51
C LEU A 86 25.57 22.10 -0.44
N THR A 87 26.74 21.91 0.17
CA THR A 87 27.98 22.62 -0.19
C THR A 87 29.10 21.94 0.56
N ASN A 88 29.85 21.11 -0.13
CA ASN A 88 31.26 21.02 0.18
C ASN A 88 32.09 20.92 -1.10
N ASN A 89 32.92 21.94 -1.23
CA ASN A 89 33.98 22.14 -2.22
C ASN A 89 35.09 21.09 -2.07
N ASN A 90 35.72 20.70 -3.17
CA ASN A 90 37.11 20.21 -3.27
C ASN A 90 37.45 20.09 -4.78
N HIS A 91 38.07 21.07 -5.46
CA HIS A 91 39.45 21.59 -5.42
C HIS A 91 40.47 20.77 -6.25
N HIS A 92 41.24 21.48 -7.10
CA HIS A 92 42.55 21.14 -7.72
C HIS A 92 42.55 20.22 -8.97
N LEU A 93 43.25 20.45 -10.10
CA LEU A 93 44.18 21.50 -10.58
C LEU A 93 44.50 21.26 -12.08
N GLN A 94 45.21 22.23 -12.67
CA GLN A 94 46.10 22.22 -13.85
C GLN A 94 45.56 22.81 -15.17
N ALA A 95 45.74 24.14 -15.24
CA ALA A 95 45.94 24.86 -16.50
C ALA A 95 47.22 24.34 -17.17
N ASN A 96 47.09 23.81 -18.38
CA ASN A 96 48.18 23.57 -19.31
C ASN A 96 48.24 24.74 -20.31
N ASP A 97 49.34 25.48 -20.22
CA ASP A 97 49.85 26.41 -21.22
C ASP A 97 50.06 25.68 -22.55
N GLY A 98 49.62 26.30 -23.65
CA GLY A 98 49.64 25.70 -24.99
C GLY A 98 49.68 26.78 -26.07
N SER A 99 50.80 27.51 -26.11
CA SER A 99 51.23 28.34 -27.23
C SER A 99 51.50 27.49 -28.48
N LEU A 100 50.83 27.78 -29.61
CA LEU A 100 51.22 27.56 -31.04
C LEU A 100 49.98 27.86 -31.89
N SER A 101 49.95 28.61 -33.00
CA SER A 101 50.93 29.28 -33.85
C SER A 101 50.19 30.33 -34.68
#